data_AF-A0A4V3GHQ5-F1
#
_entry.id   AF-A0A4V3GHQ5-F1
#
_cell.length_a   1.000
_cell.length_b   1.000
_cell.length_c   1.000
_cell.angle_alpha   90.00
_cell.angle_beta   90.00
_cell.angle_gamma   90.00
#
_symmetry.space_group_name_H-M   'P 1'
#
loop_
_entity.id
_entity.type
_entity.pdbx_description
1 polymer ?
#
loop_
_entity_poly.entity_id
_entity_poly.type
_entity_poly.pdbx_seq_one_letter_code
_entity_poly.pdbx_strand_id
1 'polypeptide(L)'
;MRRPLTPTLLTAAAVAGVVTFSLVASAPAGNAAARPSSAYAVSAEGQVPIAKTPYAESLDGKRQTTSALELPKNPLLSVRAGTATAGNDSASVELFDIVVGPDILSQVQIPPELKQQCASLPKTGAEDLPLPDIALPDLGLPLPKLSTKDLPVKNLPDLCNLLLNPPTSLLAIDSLNVYCSGDSGGVDLGTVTLLGQTLKLPSTKQGASLPSNPLAAISVNSQGKHSDGSFTITGLTINLGGGAEVINLASATCAKPAPKPKPTPKPTQPVVPAPPLDHVPAAPVPTPVKTHQPVTG
;
A
#
# COMPACT_ATOMS: atom_id res chain seq x y z
N MET A 1 -51.14 -36.86 -7.20
CA MET A 1 -51.68 -36.88 -5.82
C MET A 1 -50.62 -36.31 -4.90
N ARG A 2 -50.92 -35.19 -4.25
CA ARG A 2 -50.03 -34.46 -3.33
C ARG A 2 -49.93 -35.22 -2.00
N ARG A 3 -48.73 -35.34 -1.43
CA ARG A 3 -48.52 -35.65 -0.01
C ARG A 3 -47.59 -34.58 0.58
N PRO A 4 -47.99 -33.86 1.64
CA PRO A 4 -47.19 -32.80 2.22
C PRO A 4 -46.16 -33.36 3.20
N LEU A 5 -44.93 -32.85 3.10
CA LEU A 5 -43.89 -32.98 4.11
C LEU A 5 -43.99 -31.75 5.02
N THR A 6 -44.38 -31.97 6.27
CA THR A 6 -44.30 -30.99 7.35
C THR A 6 -42.92 -31.08 8.00
N PRO A 7 -42.11 -30.01 8.04
CA PRO A 7 -40.92 -29.98 8.86
C PRO A 7 -41.24 -29.39 10.24
N THR A 8 -40.99 -30.19 11.27
CA THR A 8 -41.05 -29.84 12.69
C THR A 8 -39.87 -28.92 13.03
N LEU A 9 -40.16 -27.71 13.52
CA LEU A 9 -39.19 -26.78 14.09
C LEU A 9 -38.67 -27.35 15.42
N LEU A 10 -37.36 -27.57 15.51
CA LEU A 10 -36.66 -27.78 16.77
C LEU A 10 -35.82 -26.54 17.09
N THR A 11 -36.27 -25.83 18.11
CA THR A 11 -35.62 -24.72 18.79
C THR A 11 -34.34 -25.18 19.48
N ALA A 12 -33.21 -24.60 19.10
CA ALA A 12 -31.99 -24.61 19.91
C ALA A 12 -31.67 -23.16 20.30
N ALA A 13 -31.97 -22.82 21.55
CA ALA A 13 -31.56 -21.59 22.18
C ALA A 13 -30.08 -21.71 22.58
N ALA A 14 -29.21 -20.92 21.94
CA ALA A 14 -27.85 -20.67 22.43
C ALA A 14 -27.76 -19.19 22.79
N VAL A 15 -27.80 -18.92 24.09
CA VAL A 15 -27.58 -17.60 24.69
C VAL A 15 -26.08 -17.32 24.64
N ALA A 16 -25.63 -16.54 23.65
CA ALA A 16 -24.33 -15.89 23.66
C ALA A 16 -24.56 -14.39 23.86
N GLY A 17 -24.06 -13.86 24.97
CA GLY A 17 -24.22 -12.46 25.37
C GLY A 17 -23.68 -11.51 24.30
N VAL A 18 -24.61 -10.84 23.62
CA VAL A 18 -24.31 -9.73 22.73
C VAL A 18 -24.16 -8.48 23.59
N VAL A 19 -22.97 -7.88 23.58
CA VAL A 19 -22.77 -6.52 24.07
C VAL A 19 -23.61 -5.61 23.17
N THR A 20 -24.75 -5.15 23.66
CA THR A 20 -25.61 -4.22 22.94
C THR A 20 -24.90 -2.87 22.86
N PHE A 21 -24.20 -2.62 21.75
CA PHE A 21 -23.93 -1.25 21.33
C PHE A 21 -25.29 -0.61 21.03
N SER A 22 -25.72 0.27 21.91
CA SER A 22 -26.86 1.16 21.66
C SER A 22 -26.53 2.04 20.46
N LEU A 23 -26.90 1.59 19.27
CA LEU A 23 -27.00 2.42 18.08
C LEU A 23 -28.07 3.47 18.35
N VAL A 24 -27.63 4.63 18.86
CA VAL A 24 -28.45 5.84 18.82
C VAL A 24 -28.64 6.17 17.36
N ALA A 25 -29.84 5.88 16.85
CA ALA A 25 -30.29 6.26 15.53
C ALA A 25 -30.48 7.78 15.47
N SER A 26 -29.38 8.53 15.36
CA SER A 26 -29.40 9.86 14.78
C SER A 26 -29.39 9.69 13.26
N ALA A 27 -30.35 10.32 12.57
CA ALA A 27 -30.46 10.34 11.11
C ALA A 27 -29.08 10.54 10.44
N PRO A 28 -28.80 9.88 9.29
CA PRO A 28 -27.53 10.08 8.61
C PRO A 28 -27.50 11.50 8.08
N ALA A 29 -26.90 12.42 8.85
CA ALA A 29 -26.27 13.58 8.26
C ALA A 29 -25.19 13.01 7.33
N GLY A 30 -25.40 13.17 6.03
CA GLY A 30 -24.55 12.65 4.95
C GLY A 30 -23.15 13.24 4.96
N ASN A 31 -22.39 12.95 5.99
CA ASN A 31 -20.96 13.19 6.03
C ASN A 31 -20.32 12.00 5.32
N ALA A 32 -19.89 12.21 4.07
CA ALA A 32 -18.91 11.32 3.47
C ALA A 32 -17.75 11.20 4.46
N ALA A 33 -17.48 9.99 4.95
CA ALA A 33 -16.38 9.76 5.87
C ALA A 33 -15.09 10.19 5.17
N ALA A 34 -14.52 11.33 5.60
CA ALA A 34 -13.32 11.88 4.98
C ALA A 34 -12.17 10.90 5.21
N ARG A 35 -11.49 10.50 4.14
CA ARG A 35 -10.30 9.64 4.24
C ARG A 35 -9.15 10.46 4.81
N PRO A 36 -8.37 9.91 5.75
CA PRO A 36 -7.15 10.55 6.22
C PRO A 36 -6.02 10.43 5.18
N SER A 37 -5.03 11.32 5.28
CA SER A 37 -3.77 11.07 4.58
C SER A 37 -3.16 9.78 5.08
N SER A 38 -2.63 8.97 4.17
CA SER A 38 -2.01 7.69 4.49
C SER A 38 -0.92 7.33 3.51
N ALA A 39 0.00 6.47 3.93
CA ALA A 39 1.09 5.98 3.10
C ALA A 39 1.41 4.53 3.45
N TYR A 40 1.70 3.71 2.45
CA TYR A 40 2.29 2.39 2.67
C TYR A 40 3.38 2.06 1.67
N ALA A 41 4.36 1.29 2.14
CA ALA A 41 5.50 0.90 1.33
C ALA A 41 5.18 -0.25 0.38
N VAL A 42 4.60 -1.34 0.88
CA VAL A 42 4.25 -2.50 0.06
C VAL A 42 2.85 -2.98 0.42
N SER A 43 2.08 -3.38 -0.58
CA SER A 43 0.94 -4.27 -0.42
C SER A 43 0.86 -5.23 -1.58
N ALA A 44 0.26 -6.39 -1.38
CA ALA A 44 -0.05 -7.32 -2.45
C ALA A 44 -1.39 -7.99 -2.21
N GLU A 45 -2.11 -8.23 -3.30
CA GLU A 45 -3.39 -8.91 -3.33
C GLU A 45 -3.30 -10.08 -4.30
N GLY A 46 -3.92 -11.21 -3.95
CA GLY A 46 -3.88 -12.42 -4.78
C GLY A 46 -3.53 -13.67 -3.98
N GLN A 47 -2.70 -14.51 -4.58
CA GLN A 47 -2.27 -15.79 -4.02
C GLN A 47 -1.31 -15.62 -2.84
N VAL A 48 -0.48 -14.57 -2.84
CA VAL A 48 0.52 -14.34 -1.80
C VAL A 48 0.36 -12.93 -1.20
N PRO A 49 -0.75 -12.69 -0.46
CA PRO A 49 -1.11 -11.35 -0.03
C PRO A 49 -0.09 -10.76 0.94
N ILE A 50 0.14 -9.45 0.80
CA ILE A 50 0.95 -8.64 1.72
C ILE A 50 0.06 -7.51 2.22
N ALA A 51 -0.18 -7.47 3.52
CA ALA A 51 -0.84 -6.32 4.14
C ALA A 51 0.02 -5.06 3.98
N LYS A 52 -0.62 -3.89 3.89
CA LYS A 52 0.05 -2.58 3.79
C LYS A 52 1.15 -2.42 4.85
N THR A 53 2.41 -2.47 4.43
CA THR A 53 3.56 -2.52 5.35
C THR A 53 4.81 -1.82 4.79
N PRO A 54 5.53 -1.04 5.62
CA PRO A 54 5.00 -0.29 6.75
C PRO A 54 3.84 0.62 6.32
N TYR A 55 2.94 0.95 7.25
CA TYR A 55 1.79 1.83 7.03
C TYR A 55 1.84 3.02 8.00
N ALA A 56 1.52 4.21 7.49
CA ALA A 56 1.35 5.42 8.28
C ALA A 56 0.02 6.08 7.90
N GLU A 57 -0.70 6.62 8.88
CA GLU A 57 -1.99 7.29 8.69
C GLU A 57 -2.09 8.51 9.62
N SER A 58 -2.56 9.63 9.10
CA SER A 58 -2.70 10.90 9.83
C SER A 58 -4.16 11.36 9.84
N LEU A 59 -4.85 11.09 10.95
CA LEU A 59 -6.25 11.51 11.16
C LEU A 59 -6.39 13.01 11.50
N ASP A 60 -5.43 13.56 12.25
CA ASP A 60 -5.48 14.93 12.78
C ASP A 60 -4.59 15.92 12.02
N GLY A 61 -3.96 15.48 10.93
CA GLY A 61 -3.02 16.25 10.12
C GLY A 61 -1.60 16.29 10.69
N LYS A 62 -1.32 15.65 11.84
CA LYS A 62 0.05 15.57 12.35
C LYS A 62 0.85 14.53 11.57
N ARG A 63 2.13 14.84 11.38
CA ARG A 63 3.06 13.92 10.72
C ARG A 63 3.17 12.61 11.52
N GLN A 64 2.88 11.51 10.85
CA GLN A 64 3.12 10.14 11.30
C GLN A 64 4.12 9.49 10.36
N THR A 65 5.09 8.77 10.90
CA THR A 65 6.12 8.10 10.12
C THR A 65 6.34 6.69 10.68
N THR A 66 6.36 5.71 9.79
CA THR A 66 6.62 4.30 10.11
C THR A 66 7.68 3.77 9.15
N SER A 67 8.67 3.05 9.68
CA SER A 67 9.74 2.44 8.87
C SER A 67 9.91 0.97 9.22
N ALA A 68 10.37 0.19 8.25
CA ALA A 68 10.75 -1.20 8.44
C ALA A 68 12.07 -1.47 7.70
N LEU A 69 12.94 -2.23 8.36
CA LEU A 69 14.13 -2.84 7.77
C LEU A 69 13.83 -4.32 7.60
N GLU A 70 14.15 -4.85 6.42
CA GLU A 70 13.83 -6.19 5.95
C GLU A 70 12.32 -6.46 6.02
N LEU A 71 11.59 -6.01 4.98
CA LEU A 71 10.15 -6.23 4.92
C LEU A 71 9.81 -7.74 4.95
N PRO A 72 8.58 -8.11 5.35
CA PRO A 72 8.18 -9.50 5.52
C PRO A 72 8.58 -10.35 4.31
N LYS A 73 9.18 -11.52 4.59
CA LYS A 73 9.62 -12.45 3.54
C LYS A 73 8.45 -12.81 2.63
N ASN A 74 8.61 -12.55 1.34
CA ASN A 74 7.64 -12.91 0.32
C ASN A 74 8.37 -13.60 -0.86
N PRO A 75 7.87 -14.74 -1.37
CA PRO A 75 8.51 -15.46 -2.47
C PRO A 75 8.53 -14.69 -3.80
N LEU A 76 7.64 -13.71 -3.96
CA LEU A 76 7.50 -12.89 -5.18
C LEU A 76 8.10 -11.49 -5.02
N LEU A 77 8.52 -11.11 -3.81
CA LEU A 77 8.98 -9.75 -3.52
C LEU A 77 9.98 -9.73 -2.35
N SER A 78 11.11 -9.08 -2.57
CA SER A 78 12.06 -8.71 -1.54
C SER A 78 12.22 -7.19 -1.53
N VAL A 79 12.13 -6.58 -0.35
CA VAL A 79 12.36 -5.14 -0.17
C VAL A 79 13.23 -4.98 1.08
N ARG A 80 14.40 -4.35 0.94
CA ARG A 80 15.32 -4.20 2.07
C ARG A 80 14.83 -3.19 3.09
N ALA A 81 14.32 -2.05 2.64
CA ALA A 81 13.85 -1.02 3.56
C ALA A 81 12.70 -0.24 2.98
N GLY A 82 11.82 0.22 3.87
CA GLY A 82 10.71 1.10 3.51
C GLY A 82 10.40 2.08 4.63
N THR A 83 10.08 3.32 4.26
CA THR A 83 9.57 4.36 5.15
C THR A 83 8.31 4.94 4.55
N ALA A 84 7.24 5.02 5.35
CA ALA A 84 5.97 5.63 4.98
C ALA A 84 5.72 6.83 5.90
N THR A 85 5.32 7.96 5.34
CA THR A 85 4.98 9.18 6.08
C THR A 85 3.63 9.71 5.61
N ALA A 86 2.77 10.11 6.55
CA ALA A 86 1.49 10.76 6.28
C ALA A 86 1.30 11.99 7.18
N GLY A 87 0.65 13.04 6.69
CA GLY A 87 0.42 14.29 7.43
C GLY A 87 -0.77 15.09 6.91
N ASN A 88 -0.75 16.40 7.13
CA ASN A 88 -1.78 17.30 6.65
C ASN A 88 -1.69 17.44 5.12
N ASP A 89 -2.64 16.85 4.39
CA ASP A 89 -2.75 16.92 2.93
C ASP A 89 -1.45 16.56 2.19
N SER A 90 -0.64 15.69 2.80
CA SER A 90 0.68 15.29 2.34
C SER A 90 0.99 13.86 2.78
N ALA A 91 1.66 13.12 1.92
CA ALA A 91 2.13 11.77 2.20
C ALA A 91 3.33 11.44 1.32
N SER A 92 4.23 10.61 1.82
CA SER A 92 5.40 10.15 1.06
C SER A 92 5.81 8.75 1.46
N VAL A 93 6.50 8.07 0.54
CA VAL A 93 7.06 6.75 0.73
C VAL A 93 8.45 6.69 0.11
N GLU A 94 9.37 6.07 0.82
CA GLU A 94 10.70 5.73 0.33
C GLU A 94 10.91 4.23 0.45
N LEU A 95 11.40 3.60 -0.61
CA LEU A 95 11.76 2.20 -0.68
C LEU A 95 13.18 2.05 -1.21
N PHE A 96 13.89 1.04 -0.70
CA PHE A 96 15.25 0.72 -1.11
C PHE A 96 15.42 -0.77 -1.36
N ASP A 97 16.22 -1.10 -2.38
CA ASP A 97 16.57 -2.44 -2.83
C ASP A 97 15.33 -3.35 -2.96
N ILE A 98 14.53 -3.05 -3.98
CA ILE A 98 13.34 -3.81 -4.34
C ILE A 98 13.73 -4.86 -5.38
N VAL A 99 13.31 -6.10 -5.17
CA VAL A 99 13.46 -7.20 -6.13
C VAL A 99 12.13 -7.93 -6.25
N VAL A 100 11.63 -8.09 -7.47
CA VAL A 100 10.37 -8.75 -7.79
C VAL A 100 10.65 -10.04 -8.53
N GLY A 101 9.97 -11.10 -8.10
CA GLY A 101 10.19 -12.47 -8.56
C GLY A 101 11.63 -12.93 -8.35
N PRO A 102 12.18 -12.87 -7.12
CA PRO A 102 13.49 -13.45 -6.86
C PRO A 102 13.48 -14.94 -7.23
N ASP A 103 14.50 -15.35 -7.97
CA ASP A 103 14.73 -16.71 -8.48
C ASP A 103 13.61 -17.30 -9.38
N ILE A 104 12.62 -16.50 -9.79
CA ILE A 104 11.47 -16.99 -10.56
C ILE A 104 11.88 -17.50 -11.95
N LEU A 105 12.92 -16.90 -12.54
CA LEU A 105 13.41 -17.28 -13.86
C LEU A 105 14.48 -18.37 -13.79
N SER A 106 15.05 -18.64 -12.61
CA SER A 106 16.00 -19.73 -12.40
C SER A 106 15.35 -21.11 -12.53
N GLN A 107 14.02 -21.19 -12.44
CA GLN A 107 13.26 -22.42 -12.63
C GLN A 107 13.00 -22.77 -14.11
N VAL A 108 13.28 -21.84 -15.03
CA VAL A 108 13.09 -22.09 -16.46
C VAL A 108 14.18 -23.07 -16.92
N GLN A 109 13.78 -24.32 -17.13
CA GLN A 109 14.65 -25.34 -17.69
C GLN A 109 14.91 -25.03 -19.17
N ILE A 110 16.14 -24.64 -19.44
CA ILE A 110 16.57 -24.36 -20.81
C ILE A 110 16.96 -25.69 -21.47
N PRO A 111 16.33 -26.05 -22.60
CA PRO A 111 16.67 -27.26 -23.32
C PRO A 111 18.16 -27.30 -23.69
N PRO A 112 18.87 -28.41 -23.46
CA PRO A 112 20.30 -28.53 -23.81
C PRO A 112 20.55 -28.34 -25.31
N GLU A 113 19.57 -28.63 -26.16
CA GLU A 113 19.61 -28.39 -27.61
C GLU A 113 19.72 -26.89 -27.92
N LEU A 114 19.05 -26.03 -27.14
CA LEU A 114 19.09 -24.58 -27.34
C LEU A 114 20.48 -24.01 -26.99
N LYS A 115 21.15 -24.58 -25.97
CA LYS A 115 22.54 -24.25 -25.64
C LYS A 115 23.50 -24.61 -26.77
N GLN A 116 23.32 -25.78 -27.38
CA GLN A 116 24.12 -26.20 -28.52
C GLN A 116 23.88 -25.32 -29.76
N GLN A 117 22.63 -24.95 -30.01
CA GLN A 117 22.27 -24.03 -31.10
C GLN A 117 22.90 -22.66 -30.90
N CYS A 118 22.86 -22.09 -29.69
CA CYS A 118 23.52 -20.82 -29.39
C CYS A 118 25.05 -20.89 -29.59
N ALA A 119 25.69 -21.99 -29.20
CA ALA A 119 27.12 -22.20 -29.42
C ALA A 119 27.50 -22.36 -30.91
N SER A 120 26.55 -22.81 -31.74
CA SER A 120 26.73 -22.96 -33.19
C SER A 120 26.49 -21.67 -34.00
N LEU A 121 26.02 -20.59 -33.34
CA LEU A 121 25.76 -19.33 -34.03
C LEU A 121 27.07 -18.71 -34.56
N PRO A 122 27.03 -18.08 -35.74
CA PRO A 122 28.20 -17.40 -36.29
C PRO A 122 28.60 -16.24 -35.37
N LYS A 123 29.90 -15.99 -35.27
CA LYS A 123 30.48 -14.85 -34.51
C LYS A 123 30.26 -13.51 -35.21
N THR A 124 29.14 -13.34 -35.91
CA THR A 124 28.74 -12.06 -36.49
C THR A 124 28.53 -11.07 -35.34
N GLY A 125 28.96 -9.82 -35.54
CA GLY A 125 28.80 -8.78 -34.54
C GLY A 125 27.33 -8.53 -34.23
N ALA A 126 26.99 -8.21 -32.98
CA ALA A 126 25.63 -7.80 -32.61
C ALA A 126 25.16 -6.56 -33.42
N GLU A 127 26.12 -5.77 -33.91
CA GLU A 127 25.93 -4.62 -34.81
C GLU A 127 25.58 -4.97 -36.26
N ASP A 128 25.92 -6.17 -36.74
CA ASP A 128 25.68 -6.61 -38.13
C ASP A 128 24.39 -7.42 -38.29
N LEU A 129 23.65 -7.65 -37.19
CA LEU A 129 22.33 -8.25 -37.26
C LEU A 129 21.35 -7.23 -37.85
N PRO A 130 20.59 -7.61 -38.89
CA PRO A 130 19.39 -6.88 -39.27
C PRO A 130 18.32 -7.17 -38.21
N LEU A 131 18.42 -6.56 -37.03
CA LEU A 131 17.28 -6.50 -36.14
C LEU A 131 16.28 -5.52 -36.75
N PRO A 132 14.99 -5.88 -36.86
CA PRO A 132 13.98 -4.88 -37.14
C PRO A 132 14.05 -3.82 -36.04
N ASP A 133 13.85 -2.55 -36.38
CA ASP A 133 13.63 -1.50 -35.37
C ASP A 133 12.39 -1.90 -34.57
N ILE A 134 12.60 -2.56 -33.43
CA ILE A 134 11.52 -2.90 -32.51
C ILE A 134 11.18 -1.59 -31.83
N ALA A 135 10.15 -0.92 -32.34
CA ALA A 135 9.59 0.24 -31.68
C ALA A 135 9.15 -0.20 -30.28
N LEU A 136 9.88 0.25 -29.26
CA LEU A 136 9.34 0.25 -27.91
C LEU A 136 8.01 1.02 -27.96
N PRO A 137 6.95 0.52 -27.32
CA PRO A 137 5.73 1.30 -27.21
C PRO A 137 6.07 2.65 -26.58
N ASP A 138 5.51 3.72 -27.16
CA ASP A 138 5.69 5.08 -26.67
C ASP A 138 5.17 5.16 -25.23
N LEU A 139 6.10 5.10 -24.26
CA LEU A 139 5.78 5.13 -22.84
C LEU A 139 5.49 6.56 -22.35
N GLY A 140 5.49 7.58 -23.23
CA GLY A 140 5.42 8.99 -22.82
C GLY A 140 6.63 9.45 -22.00
N LEU A 141 7.66 8.61 -21.90
CA LEU A 141 8.92 8.89 -21.22
C LEU A 141 9.98 9.16 -22.28
N PRO A 142 10.91 10.12 -22.06
CA PRO A 142 12.09 10.26 -22.90
C PRO A 142 13.03 9.09 -22.60
N LEU A 143 12.70 7.91 -23.13
CA LEU A 143 13.55 6.73 -23.08
C LEU A 143 14.69 6.91 -24.10
N PRO A 144 15.93 6.50 -23.75
CA PRO A 144 16.95 6.34 -24.77
C PRO A 144 16.50 5.31 -25.80
N LYS A 145 16.77 5.55 -27.08
CA LYS A 145 16.54 4.56 -28.15
C LYS A 145 17.39 3.33 -27.81
N LEU A 146 16.75 2.17 -27.60
CA LEU A 146 17.47 0.91 -27.42
C LEU A 146 18.24 0.61 -28.72
N SER A 147 19.55 0.68 -28.66
CA SER A 147 20.43 0.24 -29.73
C SER A 147 21.09 -1.08 -29.35
N THR A 148 21.36 -1.94 -30.32
CA THR A 148 22.23 -3.11 -30.12
C THR A 148 23.64 -2.71 -29.67
N LYS A 149 24.05 -1.46 -29.91
CA LYS A 149 25.31 -0.88 -29.42
C LYS A 149 25.37 -0.75 -27.89
N ASP A 150 24.21 -0.65 -27.25
CA ASP A 150 24.08 -0.55 -25.80
C ASP A 150 23.87 -1.93 -25.14
N LEU A 151 23.72 -3.00 -25.95
CA LEU A 151 23.69 -4.35 -25.41
C LEU A 151 25.10 -4.73 -24.94
N PRO A 152 25.25 -5.37 -23.78
CA PRO A 152 26.54 -5.72 -23.20
C PRO A 152 27.28 -6.85 -23.95
N VAL A 153 26.89 -7.18 -25.18
CA VAL A 153 27.34 -8.38 -25.92
C VAL A 153 27.83 -8.01 -27.32
N LYS A 154 28.95 -8.61 -27.73
CA LYS A 154 29.65 -8.25 -28.98
C LYS A 154 29.31 -9.14 -30.17
N ASN A 155 28.60 -10.25 -29.97
CA ASN A 155 28.28 -11.22 -31.02
C ASN A 155 27.00 -12.02 -30.71
N LEU A 156 26.48 -12.75 -31.71
CA LEU A 156 25.29 -13.58 -31.58
C LEU A 156 25.40 -14.67 -30.49
N PRO A 157 26.51 -15.45 -30.39
CA PRO A 157 26.66 -16.41 -29.31
C PRO A 157 26.51 -15.80 -27.92
N ASP A 158 27.08 -14.62 -27.68
CA ASP A 158 27.02 -13.92 -26.40
C ASP A 158 25.61 -13.38 -26.13
N LEU A 159 24.92 -12.85 -27.16
CA LEU A 159 23.51 -12.45 -27.06
C LEU A 159 22.62 -13.65 -26.75
N CYS A 160 22.86 -14.78 -27.40
CA CYS A 160 22.12 -16.02 -27.18
C CYS A 160 22.41 -16.57 -25.78
N ASN A 161 23.67 -16.54 -25.32
CA ASN A 161 24.04 -16.93 -23.96
C ASN A 161 23.44 -16.02 -22.88
N LEU A 162 23.26 -14.73 -23.16
CA LEU A 162 22.54 -13.81 -22.27
C LEU A 162 21.06 -14.20 -22.13
N LEU A 163 20.42 -14.65 -23.22
CA LEU A 163 19.07 -15.21 -23.19
C LEU A 163 19.01 -16.60 -22.52
N LEU A 164 20.11 -17.36 -22.55
CA LEU A 164 20.23 -18.68 -21.90
C LEU A 164 20.65 -18.63 -20.43
N ASN A 165 21.10 -17.48 -19.94
CA ASN A 165 21.38 -17.26 -18.53
C ASN A 165 20.36 -16.23 -18.03
N PRO A 166 19.11 -16.66 -17.81
CA PRO A 166 18.07 -15.74 -17.40
C PRO A 166 18.50 -15.06 -16.09
N PRO A 167 18.23 -13.76 -15.96
CA PRO A 167 18.48 -13.04 -14.74
C PRO A 167 17.72 -13.70 -13.59
N THR A 168 18.24 -13.62 -12.38
CA THR A 168 17.59 -14.26 -11.22
C THR A 168 16.27 -13.58 -10.85
N SER A 169 16.05 -12.33 -11.27
CA SER A 169 14.83 -11.57 -10.96
C SER A 169 14.15 -11.02 -12.20
N LEU A 170 12.83 -10.85 -12.12
CA LEU A 170 12.05 -10.16 -13.15
C LEU A 170 12.38 -8.66 -13.19
N LEU A 171 12.38 -8.01 -12.03
CA LEU A 171 12.55 -6.58 -11.87
C LEU A 171 13.37 -6.30 -10.59
N ALA A 172 14.34 -5.41 -10.68
CA ALA A 172 15.06 -4.86 -9.54
C ALA A 172 15.06 -3.33 -9.61
N ILE A 173 14.91 -2.67 -8.47
CA ILE A 173 14.88 -1.21 -8.35
C ILE A 173 15.70 -0.82 -7.12
N ASP A 174 16.72 0.01 -7.32
CA ASP A 174 17.61 0.43 -6.23
C ASP A 174 16.88 1.34 -5.23
N SER A 175 16.09 2.28 -5.74
CA SER A 175 15.28 3.17 -4.92
C SER A 175 13.99 3.58 -5.63
N LEU A 176 12.94 3.76 -4.83
CA LEU A 176 11.66 4.29 -5.27
C LEU A 176 11.14 5.26 -4.22
N ASN A 177 11.00 6.53 -4.61
CA ASN A 177 10.38 7.57 -3.81
C ASN A 177 9.06 7.98 -4.46
N VAL A 178 8.03 8.09 -3.65
CA VAL A 178 6.71 8.57 -4.06
C VAL A 178 6.27 9.63 -3.08
N TYR A 179 5.73 10.74 -3.58
CA TYR A 179 5.16 11.77 -2.74
C TYR A 179 3.88 12.32 -3.34
N CYS A 180 3.01 12.81 -2.47
CA CYS A 180 1.94 13.71 -2.84
C CYS A 180 1.87 14.91 -1.87
N SER A 181 1.32 16.00 -2.39
CA SER A 181 0.95 17.21 -1.65
C SER A 181 -0.31 17.79 -2.31
N GLY A 182 -1.41 17.81 -1.58
CA GLY A 182 -2.74 18.14 -2.11
C GLY A 182 -3.10 17.25 -3.30
N ASP A 183 -3.44 17.87 -4.42
CA ASP A 183 -3.86 17.20 -5.67
C ASP A 183 -2.69 16.85 -6.61
N SER A 184 -1.44 16.93 -6.13
CA SER A 184 -0.25 16.75 -6.96
C SER A 184 0.72 15.77 -6.32
N GLY A 185 1.48 15.06 -7.15
CA GLY A 185 2.49 14.12 -6.70
C GLY A 185 3.49 13.77 -7.77
N GLY A 186 4.45 12.92 -7.42
CA GLY A 186 5.47 12.45 -8.33
C GLY A 186 6.09 11.13 -7.88
N VAL A 187 6.81 10.52 -8.81
CA VAL A 187 7.57 9.29 -8.59
C VAL A 187 9.01 9.53 -9.04
N ASP A 188 9.94 9.30 -8.13
CA ASP A 188 11.38 9.30 -8.41
C ASP A 188 11.89 7.87 -8.32
N LEU A 189 12.41 7.38 -9.44
CA LEU A 189 12.96 6.04 -9.57
C LEU A 189 14.49 6.12 -9.66
N GLY A 190 15.16 5.30 -8.87
CA GLY A 190 16.56 4.99 -9.05
C GLY A 190 16.79 4.10 -10.27
N THR A 191 17.95 3.43 -10.30
CA THR A 191 18.25 2.44 -11.33
C THR A 191 17.15 1.36 -11.34
N VAL A 192 16.60 1.11 -12.53
CA VAL A 192 15.66 0.01 -12.75
C VAL A 192 16.35 -1.04 -13.59
N THR A 193 16.32 -2.29 -13.17
CA THR A 193 16.80 -3.42 -13.97
C THR A 193 15.63 -4.34 -14.27
N LEU A 194 15.25 -4.43 -15.54
CA LEU A 194 14.16 -5.30 -16.00
C LEU A 194 14.77 -6.44 -16.81
N LEU A 195 14.52 -7.68 -16.39
CA LEU A 195 15.07 -8.86 -17.04
C LEU A 195 16.59 -8.72 -17.30
N GLY A 196 17.34 -8.28 -16.29
CA GLY A 196 18.79 -8.15 -16.34
C GLY A 196 19.31 -6.95 -17.14
N GLN A 197 18.43 -6.17 -17.77
CA GLN A 197 18.78 -4.96 -18.51
C GLN A 197 18.54 -3.72 -17.66
N THR A 198 19.58 -2.90 -17.51
CA THR A 198 19.49 -1.64 -16.78
C THR A 198 18.84 -0.55 -17.63
N LEU A 199 17.78 0.05 -17.10
CA LEU A 199 17.02 1.14 -17.67
C LEU A 199 17.25 2.39 -16.81
N LYS A 200 17.75 3.46 -17.43
CA LYS A 200 17.75 4.79 -16.81
C LYS A 200 16.40 5.44 -17.11
N LEU A 201 15.52 5.44 -16.11
CA LEU A 201 14.24 6.12 -16.21
C LEU A 201 14.38 7.54 -15.63
N PRO A 202 13.89 8.58 -16.33
CA PRO A 202 13.80 9.90 -15.74
C PRO A 202 12.73 9.92 -14.64
N SER A 203 12.92 10.78 -13.64
CA SER A 203 11.84 11.17 -12.71
C SER A 203 10.63 11.61 -13.52
N THR A 204 9.45 11.02 -13.27
CA THR A 204 8.27 11.27 -14.09
C THR A 204 7.09 11.73 -13.25
N LYS A 205 6.45 12.80 -13.71
CA LYS A 205 5.11 13.23 -13.23
C LYS A 205 3.98 12.60 -14.03
N GLN A 206 4.29 11.99 -15.17
CA GLN A 206 3.35 11.32 -16.05
C GLN A 206 3.35 9.82 -15.78
N GLY A 207 2.15 9.22 -15.80
CA GLY A 207 2.01 7.77 -15.71
C GLY A 207 2.58 7.09 -16.95
N ALA A 208 3.18 5.91 -16.77
CA ALA A 208 3.67 5.08 -17.86
C ALA A 208 3.28 3.62 -17.61
N SER A 209 3.04 2.85 -18.66
CA SER A 209 2.80 1.40 -18.54
C SER A 209 3.69 0.64 -19.51
N LEU A 210 4.47 -0.30 -19.00
CA LEU A 210 5.18 -1.24 -19.85
C LEU A 210 4.15 -2.14 -20.54
N PRO A 211 4.38 -2.52 -21.82
CA PRO A 211 3.45 -3.34 -22.57
C PRO A 211 3.18 -4.63 -21.80
N SER A 212 1.90 -4.96 -21.66
CA SER A 212 1.45 -6.19 -21.03
C SER A 212 2.02 -7.40 -21.78
N ASN A 213 3.02 -8.04 -21.18
CA ASN A 213 3.44 -9.37 -21.58
C ASN A 213 2.63 -10.39 -20.74
N PRO A 214 2.52 -11.67 -21.16
CA PRO A 214 1.71 -12.64 -20.44
C PRO A 214 2.22 -12.97 -19.02
N LEU A 215 3.43 -12.53 -18.65
CA LEU A 215 4.04 -12.79 -17.35
C LEU A 215 3.77 -11.66 -16.35
N ALA A 216 3.87 -10.40 -16.80
CA ALA A 216 3.75 -9.21 -15.97
C ALA A 216 3.32 -7.97 -16.77
N ALA A 217 2.41 -7.18 -16.20
CA ALA A 217 2.13 -5.81 -16.61
C ALA A 217 2.58 -4.86 -15.49
N ILE A 218 3.37 -3.85 -15.83
CA ILE A 218 3.93 -2.90 -14.87
C ILE A 218 3.41 -1.51 -15.22
N SER A 219 2.72 -0.89 -14.27
CA SER A 219 2.33 0.52 -14.34
C SER A 219 3.16 1.33 -13.36
N VAL A 220 3.68 2.46 -13.82
CA VAL A 220 4.44 3.43 -13.05
C VAL A 220 3.59 4.68 -12.89
N ASN A 221 3.61 5.24 -11.69
CA ASN A 221 3.00 6.53 -11.38
C ASN A 221 1.49 6.57 -11.71
N SER A 222 0.75 5.62 -11.11
CA SER A 222 -0.71 5.58 -11.19
C SER A 222 -1.31 6.59 -10.22
N GLN A 223 -2.05 7.57 -10.74
CA GLN A 223 -2.62 8.67 -9.97
C GLN A 223 -4.14 8.68 -10.09
N GLY A 224 -4.84 8.98 -9.00
CA GLY A 224 -6.29 9.05 -8.97
C GLY A 224 -6.80 10.05 -7.94
N LYS A 225 -7.77 10.87 -8.36
CA LYS A 225 -8.53 11.73 -7.45
C LYS A 225 -9.83 11.04 -7.08
N HIS A 226 -10.16 11.07 -5.79
CA HIS A 226 -11.36 10.45 -5.24
C HIS A 226 -12.48 11.47 -5.09
N SER A 227 -13.71 10.97 -4.94
CA SER A 227 -14.90 11.81 -4.78
C SER A 227 -14.93 12.61 -3.48
N ASP A 228 -14.18 12.19 -2.46
CA ASP A 228 -14.00 12.91 -1.20
C ASP A 228 -12.93 14.01 -1.27
N GLY A 229 -12.33 14.21 -2.45
CA GLY A 229 -11.27 15.19 -2.68
C GLY A 229 -9.88 14.72 -2.30
N SER A 230 -9.72 13.49 -1.79
CA SER A 230 -8.39 12.91 -1.59
C SER A 230 -7.72 12.55 -2.93
N PHE A 231 -6.40 12.56 -2.93
CA PHE A 231 -5.56 12.24 -4.09
C PHE A 231 -4.61 11.10 -3.73
N THR A 232 -4.60 10.02 -4.51
CA THR A 232 -3.70 8.89 -4.33
C THR A 232 -2.74 8.78 -5.51
N ILE A 233 -1.48 8.56 -5.20
CA ILE A 233 -0.44 8.19 -6.14
C ILE A 233 0.15 6.85 -5.71
N THR A 234 0.33 5.95 -6.67
CA THR A 234 1.01 4.66 -6.48
C THR A 234 2.22 4.62 -7.40
N GLY A 235 3.40 4.42 -6.81
CA GLY A 235 4.68 4.43 -7.49
C GLY A 235 4.77 3.38 -8.58
N LEU A 236 4.60 2.12 -8.18
CA LEU A 236 4.52 1.00 -9.11
C LEU A 236 3.37 0.07 -8.76
N THR A 237 2.65 -0.38 -9.78
CA THR A 237 1.70 -1.49 -9.71
C THR A 237 2.18 -2.58 -10.66
N ILE A 238 2.38 -3.78 -10.14
CA ILE A 238 2.88 -4.93 -10.87
C ILE A 238 1.80 -5.99 -10.82
N ASN A 239 1.23 -6.28 -11.98
CA ASN A 239 0.22 -7.32 -12.16
C ASN A 239 0.90 -8.55 -12.77
N LEU A 240 0.91 -9.67 -12.05
CA LEU A 240 1.52 -10.93 -12.47
C LEU A 240 0.44 -11.94 -12.87
N GLY A 241 0.73 -12.74 -13.89
CA GLY A 241 -0.14 -13.86 -14.31
C GLY A 241 -1.55 -13.42 -14.71
N GLY A 242 -1.70 -12.26 -15.34
CA GLY A 242 -3.00 -11.75 -15.80
C GLY A 242 -3.96 -11.29 -14.69
N GLY A 243 -3.43 -10.93 -13.51
CA GLY A 243 -4.17 -10.40 -12.37
C GLY A 243 -4.30 -11.38 -11.22
N ALA A 244 -3.67 -12.55 -11.33
CA ALA A 244 -3.65 -13.54 -10.26
C ALA A 244 -2.89 -13.05 -9.02
N GLU A 245 -1.95 -12.12 -9.21
CA GLU A 245 -1.24 -11.42 -8.15
C GLU A 245 -1.05 -9.96 -8.56
N VAL A 246 -1.34 -9.02 -7.66
CA VAL A 246 -1.15 -7.58 -7.86
C VAL A 246 -0.33 -7.03 -6.71
N ILE A 247 0.87 -6.53 -7.01
CA ILE A 247 1.80 -5.94 -6.05
C ILE A 247 1.80 -4.43 -6.26
N ASN A 248 1.50 -3.68 -5.20
CA ASN A 248 1.62 -2.22 -5.18
C ASN A 248 2.83 -1.82 -4.33
N LEU A 249 3.68 -0.98 -4.93
CA LEU A 249 4.89 -0.44 -4.32
C LEU A 249 4.75 1.07 -4.21
N ALA A 250 4.97 1.55 -2.99
CA ALA A 250 4.94 2.95 -2.59
C ALA A 250 3.65 3.68 -2.97
N SER A 251 2.64 3.59 -2.11
CA SER A 251 1.40 4.32 -2.28
C SER A 251 1.29 5.44 -1.24
N ALA A 252 0.97 6.64 -1.71
CA ALA A 252 0.75 7.82 -0.88
C ALA A 252 -0.62 8.42 -1.21
N THR A 253 -1.41 8.67 -0.17
CA THR A 253 -2.73 9.31 -0.26
C THR A 253 -2.70 10.61 0.53
N CYS A 254 -3.02 11.70 -0.15
CA CYS A 254 -3.12 13.04 0.39
C CYS A 254 -4.58 13.39 0.60
N ALA A 255 -4.92 13.78 1.82
CA ALA A 255 -6.24 14.25 2.14
C ALA A 255 -6.21 15.33 3.22
N LYS A 256 -7.17 16.24 3.15
CA LYS A 256 -7.38 17.23 4.21
C LYS A 256 -7.93 16.52 5.46
N PRO A 257 -7.38 16.80 6.66
CA PRO A 257 -7.91 16.28 7.90
C PRO A 257 -9.39 16.61 8.05
N ALA A 258 -10.16 15.67 8.59
CA ALA A 258 -11.57 15.90 8.85
C ALA A 258 -11.72 17.13 9.77
N PRO A 259 -12.69 18.02 9.50
CA PRO A 259 -13.00 19.11 10.41
C PRO A 259 -13.28 18.55 11.80
N LYS A 260 -12.69 19.14 12.84
CA LYS A 260 -13.02 18.75 14.21
C LYS A 260 -14.54 18.88 14.40
N PRO A 261 -15.20 17.87 15.01
CA PRO A 261 -16.62 17.98 15.32
C PRO A 261 -16.88 19.30 16.05
N LYS A 262 -17.80 20.11 15.52
CA LYS A 262 -18.21 21.33 16.22
C LYS A 262 -18.74 20.90 17.59
N PRO A 263 -18.31 21.52 18.70
CA PRO A 263 -18.85 21.19 20.01
C PRO A 263 -20.37 21.30 19.95
N THR A 264 -21.05 20.21 20.26
CA THR A 264 -22.51 20.19 20.35
C THR A 264 -22.88 21.22 21.42
N PRO A 265 -23.83 22.14 21.17
CA PRO A 265 -24.34 22.99 22.23
C PRO A 265 -24.76 22.11 23.39
N LYS A 266 -24.16 22.32 24.57
CA LYS A 266 -24.60 21.64 25.79
C LYS A 266 -26.10 21.92 25.93
N PRO A 267 -26.95 20.91 26.16
CA PRO A 267 -28.36 21.14 26.39
C PRO A 267 -28.51 22.21 27.47
N THR A 268 -29.16 23.33 27.14
CA THR A 268 -29.52 24.33 28.13
C THR A 268 -30.42 23.62 29.13
N GLN A 269 -29.92 23.41 30.35
CA GLN A 269 -30.77 22.90 31.42
C GLN A 269 -31.96 23.85 31.54
N PRO A 270 -33.21 23.35 31.59
CA PRO A 270 -34.35 24.18 31.94
C PRO A 270 -34.02 24.88 33.26
N VAL A 271 -34.19 26.20 33.29
CA VAL A 271 -34.06 26.98 34.52
C VAL A 271 -35.11 26.44 35.49
N VAL A 272 -34.69 25.66 36.47
CA VAL A 272 -35.55 25.23 37.57
C VAL A 272 -35.85 26.49 38.39
N PRO A 273 -37.13 26.87 38.57
CA PRO A 273 -37.48 27.97 39.46
C PRO A 273 -36.93 27.70 40.86
N ALA A 274 -36.31 28.70 41.50
CA ALA A 274 -35.80 28.56 42.85
C ALA A 274 -36.92 28.12 43.82
N PRO A 275 -36.66 27.13 44.70
CA PRO A 275 -37.64 26.73 45.70
C PRO A 275 -37.89 27.88 46.69
N PRO A 276 -39.13 28.06 47.18
CA PRO A 276 -39.44 29.08 48.18
C PRO A 276 -38.63 28.86 49.47
N LEU A 277 -38.14 29.96 50.03
CA LEU A 277 -37.32 30.04 51.23
C LEU A 277 -38.15 29.77 52.48
N ASP A 278 -38.58 28.55 52.72
CA ASP A 278 -39.06 28.16 54.04
C ASP A 278 -38.60 26.73 54.32
N HIS A 279 -38.03 26.55 55.52
CA HIS A 279 -37.49 25.31 56.12
C HIS A 279 -35.96 25.23 56.08
N VAL A 280 -35.33 25.94 57.02
CA VAL A 280 -33.96 25.64 57.46
C VAL A 280 -34.02 24.41 58.38
N PRO A 281 -33.42 23.26 58.03
CA PRO A 281 -33.29 22.16 58.98
C PRO A 281 -32.27 22.51 60.06
N ALA A 282 -32.63 22.26 61.32
CA ALA A 282 -31.76 22.52 62.47
C ALA A 282 -30.48 21.67 62.40
N ALA A 283 -29.33 22.29 62.67
CA ALA A 283 -28.03 21.63 62.64
C ALA A 283 -27.94 20.50 63.69
N PRO A 284 -27.32 19.36 63.36
CA PRO A 284 -27.16 18.25 64.30
C PRO A 284 -26.18 18.60 65.43
N VAL A 285 -26.55 18.21 66.66
CA VAL A 285 -25.77 18.44 67.89
C VAL A 285 -24.50 17.57 67.88
N PRO A 286 -23.30 18.14 68.13
CA PRO A 286 -22.07 17.36 68.19
C PRO A 286 -22.07 16.41 69.40
N THR A 287 -21.67 15.16 69.18
CA THR A 287 -21.49 14.16 70.23
C THR A 287 -20.06 14.23 70.79
N PRO A 288 -19.88 14.32 72.13
CA PRO A 288 -18.55 14.32 72.74
C PRO A 288 -17.83 12.98 72.55
N VAL A 289 -16.59 13.04 72.05
CA VAL A 289 -15.70 11.88 71.98
C VAL A 289 -15.09 11.63 73.37
N LYS A 290 -15.30 10.44 73.94
CA LYS A 290 -14.57 9.98 75.13
C LYS A 290 -13.21 9.44 74.71
N THR A 291 -12.13 10.16 74.99
CA THR A 291 -10.77 9.64 74.93
C THR A 291 -10.14 9.62 76.33
N HIS A 292 -9.92 8.41 76.86
CA HIS A 292 -8.86 8.15 77.82
C HIS A 292 -7.95 7.11 77.18
N GLN A 293 -6.84 7.54 76.57
CA GLN A 293 -5.73 6.64 76.33
C GLN A 293 -4.72 6.79 77.47
N PRO A 294 -4.23 5.67 78.04
CA PRO A 294 -3.26 5.70 79.12
C PRO A 294 -1.88 6.09 78.60
N VAL A 295 -1.22 7.00 79.32
CA VAL A 295 0.17 7.41 79.10
C VAL A 295 1.08 6.38 79.77
N THR A 296 1.91 5.67 79.01
CA THR A 296 3.06 4.94 79.55
C THR A 296 4.30 5.80 79.38
N GLY A 297 4.97 6.09 80.49
CA GLY A 297 6.25 6.82 80.54
C GLY A 297 7.44 5.98 80.09
#